data_AF-A0A9X2KZA5-F1
#
_entry.id   AF-A0A9X2KZA5-F1
#
_cell.length_a   1.000
_cell.length_b   1.000
_cell.length_c   1.000
_cell.angle_alpha   90.00
_cell.angle_beta   90.00
_cell.angle_gamma   90.00
#
_symmetry.space_group_name_H-M   'P 1'
#
loop_
_entity.id
_entity.type
_entity.pdbx_description
1 polymer ?
#
loop_
_entity_poly.entity_id
_entity_poly.type
_entity_poly.pdbx_seq_one_letter_code
_entity_poly.pdbx_strand_id
1 'polypeptide(L)'
;MLALRILIVQQQGFFDQLFARINEGGPLAMSLILISFLLILFLITRSAMKLKSPTHVFHKSITLINQLALLALVVGLFTQFIGLIQIFDAFEALGDVEPALFAGGLKMTLLAPVFGGFTFLIGRMASFILNWIRNSELDRVSSLKT
;
A
#
# COMPACT_ATOMS: atom_id res chain seq x y z
N MET A 1 -35.41 -21.89 7.94
CA MET A 1 -35.08 -20.98 6.82
C MET A 1 -34.55 -19.61 7.26
N LEU A 2 -34.99 -19.01 8.38
CA LEU A 2 -34.46 -17.72 8.85
C LEU A 2 -32.99 -17.78 9.32
N ALA A 3 -32.59 -18.80 10.08
CA ALA A 3 -31.20 -18.99 10.51
C ALA A 3 -30.21 -19.21 9.33
N LEU A 4 -30.69 -19.85 8.24
CA LEU A 4 -29.90 -20.07 7.03
C LEU A 4 -29.68 -18.77 6.24
N ARG A 5 -30.63 -17.82 6.30
CA ARG A 5 -30.48 -16.49 5.69
C ARG A 5 -29.53 -15.60 6.48
N ILE A 6 -29.48 -15.73 7.80
CA ILE A 6 -28.52 -14.99 8.66
C ILE A 6 -27.09 -15.43 8.37
N LEU A 7 -26.86 -16.73 8.14
CA LEU A 7 -25.55 -17.26 7.75
C LEU A 7 -25.07 -16.78 6.35
N ILE A 8 -25.98 -16.57 5.40
CA ILE A 8 -25.64 -16.07 4.06
C ILE A 8 -25.43 -14.54 4.08
N VAL A 9 -26.15 -13.80 4.92
CA VAL A 9 -25.98 -12.35 5.12
C VAL A 9 -24.68 -12.01 5.87
N GLN A 10 -24.13 -12.95 6.64
CA GLN A 10 -22.87 -12.79 7.36
C GLN A 10 -21.62 -13.04 6.50
N GLN A 11 -21.78 -13.36 5.22
CA GLN A 11 -20.69 -13.31 4.26
C GLN A 11 -20.39 -11.83 3.96
N GLN A 12 -19.89 -11.10 4.96
CA GLN A 12 -19.32 -9.77 4.77
C GLN A 12 -18.40 -9.87 3.57
N GLY A 13 -18.73 -9.14 2.51
CA GLY A 13 -17.95 -9.19 1.29
C GLY A 13 -16.50 -8.87 1.63
N PHE A 14 -15.57 -9.38 0.83
CA PHE A 14 -14.16 -8.99 0.92
C PHE A 14 -14.01 -7.45 1.01
N PHE A 15 -14.85 -6.73 0.26
CA PHE A 15 -14.90 -5.27 0.24
C PHE A 15 -15.42 -4.65 1.55
N ASP A 16 -16.37 -5.28 2.24
CA ASP A 16 -16.87 -4.80 3.54
C ASP A 16 -15.79 -4.92 4.60
N GLN A 17 -15.05 -6.03 4.60
CA GLN A 17 -13.92 -6.23 5.50
C GLN A 17 -12.78 -5.25 5.21
N LEU A 18 -12.47 -5.01 3.93
CA LEU A 18 -11.46 -4.02 3.54
C LEU A 18 -11.87 -2.60 4.00
N PHE A 19 -13.13 -2.23 3.82
CA PHE A 19 -13.64 -0.93 4.21
C PHE A 19 -13.63 -0.75 5.73
N ALA A 20 -13.99 -1.79 6.49
CA ALA A 20 -13.88 -1.78 7.94
C ALA A 20 -12.42 -1.53 8.38
N ARG A 21 -11.45 -2.24 7.80
CA ARG A 21 -10.02 -2.07 8.10
C ARG A 21 -9.49 -0.68 7.73
N ILE A 22 -9.95 -0.11 6.62
CA ILE A 22 -9.60 1.26 6.20
C ILE A 22 -10.11 2.28 7.22
N ASN A 23 -11.32 2.08 7.74
CA ASN A 23 -11.91 2.98 8.73
C ASN A 23 -11.21 2.86 10.10
N GLU A 24 -10.81 1.64 10.48
CA GLU A 24 -10.05 1.36 11.71
C GLU A 24 -8.65 2.01 11.70
N GLY A 25 -7.95 1.99 10.57
CA GLY A 25 -6.58 2.50 10.45
C GLY A 25 -6.45 3.99 10.13
N GLY A 26 -7.55 4.76 10.17
CA GLY A 26 -7.58 6.16 9.80
C GLY A 26 -7.95 6.35 8.32
N PRO A 27 -9.20 6.81 8.02
CA PRO A 27 -9.71 6.88 6.65
C PRO A 27 -8.85 7.71 5.68
N LEU A 28 -8.27 8.80 6.17
CA LEU A 28 -7.48 9.73 5.33
C LEU A 28 -6.15 9.11 4.87
N ALA A 29 -5.38 8.54 5.79
CA ALA A 29 -4.10 7.95 5.44
C ALA A 29 -4.26 6.66 4.63
N MET A 30 -5.22 5.82 5.01
CA MET A 30 -5.49 4.56 4.33
C MET A 30 -5.99 4.78 2.89
N SER A 31 -6.85 5.77 2.66
CA SER A 31 -7.26 6.13 1.30
C SER A 31 -6.10 6.67 0.46
N LEU A 32 -5.19 7.46 1.04
CA LEU A 32 -4.00 7.96 0.35
C LEU A 32 -3.05 6.81 -0.06
N ILE A 33 -2.86 5.81 0.80
CA ILE A 33 -2.09 4.60 0.50
C ILE A 33 -2.78 3.80 -0.62
N LEU A 34 -4.10 3.64 -0.56
CA LEU A 34 -4.87 2.92 -1.59
C LEU A 34 -4.79 3.61 -2.96
N ILE A 35 -4.89 4.95 -3.00
CA ILE A 35 -4.72 5.73 -4.23
C ILE A 35 -3.31 5.53 -4.79
N SER A 36 -2.29 5.59 -3.94
CA SER A 36 -0.90 5.35 -4.34
C SER A 36 -0.72 3.93 -4.90
N PHE A 37 -1.34 2.93 -4.28
CA PHE A 37 -1.33 1.55 -4.75
C PHE A 37 -1.97 1.39 -6.13
N LEU A 38 -3.16 1.97 -6.35
CA LEU A 38 -3.83 1.94 -7.65
C LEU A 38 -3.03 2.65 -8.75
N LEU A 39 -2.42 3.80 -8.43
CA LEU A 39 -1.55 4.52 -9.35
C LEU A 39 -0.31 3.71 -9.72
N ILE A 40 0.29 3.00 -8.76
CA ILE A 40 1.41 2.09 -9.00
C ILE A 40 0.99 0.97 -9.96
N LEU A 41 -0.13 0.29 -9.71
CA LEU A 41 -0.64 -0.77 -10.60
C LEU A 41 -0.89 -0.26 -12.02
N PHE A 42 -1.48 0.93 -12.15
CA PHE A 42 -1.71 1.57 -13.44
C PHE A 42 -0.39 1.87 -14.16
N LEU A 43 0.60 2.44 -13.46
CA LEU A 43 1.90 2.76 -14.04
C LEU A 43 2.69 1.51 -14.43
N ILE A 44 2.65 0.44 -13.62
CA ILE A 44 3.29 -0.84 -13.93
C ILE A 44 2.71 -1.40 -15.23
N THR A 45 1.38 -1.46 -15.33
CA THR A 45 0.70 -1.99 -16.52
C THR A 45 1.04 -1.16 -17.76
N ARG A 46 0.94 0.17 -17.65
CA ARG A 46 1.28 1.10 -18.75
C ARG A 46 2.73 0.97 -19.18
N SER A 47 3.66 0.84 -18.23
CA SER A 47 5.09 0.78 -18.50
C SER A 47 5.52 -0.58 -19.06
N ALA A 48 4.84 -1.66 -18.67
CA ALA A 48 5.02 -2.99 -19.26
C ALA A 48 4.53 -3.06 -20.71
N MET A 49 3.35 -2.52 -21.02
CA MET A 49 2.81 -2.52 -22.39
C MET A 49 3.61 -1.64 -23.36
N LYS A 50 4.26 -0.59 -22.84
CA LYS A 50 4.99 0.41 -23.65
C LYS A 50 6.51 0.27 -23.51
N LEU A 51 7.02 -0.96 -23.46
CA LEU A 51 8.45 -1.24 -23.22
C LEU A 51 9.39 -0.63 -24.28
N LYS A 52 8.93 -0.49 -25.53
CA LYS A 52 9.68 0.11 -26.66
C LYS A 52 9.63 1.65 -26.71
N SER A 53 9.10 2.29 -25.69
CA SER A 53 8.99 3.76 -25.63
C SER A 53 10.36 4.43 -25.52
N PRO A 54 10.46 5.74 -25.83
CA PRO A 54 11.69 6.51 -25.63
C PRO A 54 12.24 6.32 -24.20
N THR A 55 13.55 6.10 -24.09
CA THR A 55 14.25 5.75 -22.84
C THR A 55 13.89 6.66 -21.67
N HIS A 56 13.72 7.96 -21.94
CA HIS A 56 13.32 8.99 -20.98
C HIS A 56 11.92 8.76 -20.36
N VAL A 57 10.93 8.35 -21.15
CA VAL A 57 9.53 8.20 -20.69
C VAL A 57 9.41 7.02 -19.72
N PHE A 58 10.11 5.93 -19.98
CA PHE A 58 10.10 4.77 -19.09
C PHE A 58 10.92 5.03 -17.82
N HIS A 59 12.11 5.66 -17.89
CA HIS A 59 12.84 6.03 -16.66
C HIS A 59 11.99 6.91 -15.75
N LYS A 60 11.29 7.89 -16.33
CA LYS A 60 10.32 8.71 -15.59
C LYS A 60 9.25 7.84 -14.92
N SER A 61 8.67 6.88 -15.63
CA SER A 61 7.63 5.99 -15.09
C SER A 61 8.13 5.14 -13.91
N ILE A 62 9.34 4.57 -14.01
CA ILE A 62 9.99 3.82 -12.92
C ILE A 62 10.26 4.72 -11.71
N THR A 63 10.79 5.92 -11.94
CA THR A 63 11.02 6.89 -10.86
C THR A 63 9.73 7.25 -10.16
N LEU A 64 8.64 7.48 -10.91
CA LEU A 64 7.31 7.73 -10.34
C LEU A 64 6.80 6.54 -9.51
N ILE A 65 6.96 5.30 -9.99
CA ILE A 65 6.58 4.10 -9.22
C ILE A 65 7.35 4.05 -7.90
N ASN A 66 8.67 4.26 -7.93
CA ASN A 66 9.50 4.24 -6.73
C ASN A 66 9.14 5.37 -5.74
N GLN A 67 8.84 6.57 -6.25
CA GLN A 67 8.43 7.72 -5.43
C GLN A 67 7.07 7.48 -4.76
N LEU A 68 6.08 6.97 -5.50
CA LEU A 68 4.77 6.63 -4.95
C LEU A 68 4.85 5.49 -3.93
N ALA A 69 5.70 4.48 -4.20
CA ALA A 69 5.94 3.39 -3.28
C ALA A 69 6.50 3.91 -1.95
N LEU A 70 7.54 4.76 -2.01
CA LEU A 70 8.14 5.36 -0.82
C LEU A 70 7.14 6.26 -0.07
N LEU A 71 6.36 7.05 -0.81
CA LEU A 71 5.32 7.90 -0.23
C LEU A 71 4.31 7.07 0.56
N ALA A 72 3.82 5.96 0.00
CA ALA A 72 2.87 5.07 0.68
C ALA A 72 3.44 4.51 2.00
N LEU A 73 4.72 4.12 2.02
CA LEU A 73 5.39 3.65 3.23
C LEU A 73 5.50 4.76 4.30
N VAL A 74 5.98 5.93 3.90
CA VAL A 74 6.18 7.06 4.82
C VAL A 74 4.84 7.54 5.40
N VAL A 75 3.79 7.62 4.59
CA VAL A 75 2.43 7.95 5.06
C VAL A 75 1.94 6.91 6.07
N GLY A 76 2.15 5.62 5.81
CA GLY A 76 1.79 4.55 6.73
C GLY A 76 2.49 4.67 8.09
N LEU A 77 3.81 4.89 8.07
CA LEU A 77 4.61 5.07 9.30
C LEU A 77 4.23 6.35 10.06
N PHE A 78 3.99 7.45 9.35
CA PHE A 78 3.59 8.71 9.96
C PHE A 78 2.22 8.60 10.67
N THR A 79 1.30 7.87 10.06
CA THR A 79 -0.02 7.58 10.65
C THR A 79 0.11 6.78 11.94
N GLN A 80 1.01 5.80 11.97
CA GLN A 80 1.30 5.07 13.20
C GLN A 80 1.82 5.98 14.29
N PHE A 81 2.76 6.89 13.99
CA PHE A 81 3.27 7.81 15.00
C PHE A 81 2.17 8.71 15.59
N ILE A 82 1.27 9.23 14.75
CA ILE A 82 0.12 10.02 15.22
C ILE A 82 -0.78 9.16 16.13
N GLY A 83 -1.10 7.94 15.72
CA GLY A 83 -1.94 7.04 16.51
C GLY A 83 -1.30 6.64 17.85
N LEU A 84 0.02 6.43 17.88
CA LEU A 84 0.74 6.13 19.12
C LEU A 84 0.74 7.32 20.08
N ILE A 85 0.93 8.54 19.58
CA ILE A 85 0.83 9.76 20.41
C ILE A 85 -0.55 9.84 21.05
N GLN A 86 -1.63 9.65 20.29
CA GLN A 86 -3.00 9.67 20.82
C GLN A 86 -3.25 8.60 21.88
N ILE A 87 -2.67 7.41 21.72
CA ILE A 87 -2.78 6.32 22.70
C ILE A 87 -2.06 6.71 23.99
N PHE A 88 -0.84 7.25 23.89
CA PHE A 88 -0.07 7.67 25.06
C PHE A 88 -0.73 8.85 25.80
N ASP A 89 -1.24 9.85 25.07
CA ASP A 89 -1.98 10.98 25.64
C ASP A 89 -3.23 10.50 26.42
N ALA A 90 -3.95 9.52 25.86
CA ALA A 90 -5.11 8.93 26.53
C ALA A 90 -4.74 8.20 27.83
N PHE A 91 -3.57 7.55 27.87
CA PHE A 91 -3.10 6.88 29.09
C PHE A 91 -2.59 7.82 30.16
N GLU A 92 -1.92 8.90 29.77
CA GLU A 92 -1.52 9.93 30.71
C GLU A 92 -2.74 10.52 31.43
N ALA A 93 -3.87 10.66 30.72
CA ALA A 93 -5.10 11.19 31.28
C ALA A 93 -5.91 10.19 32.14
N LEU A 94 -5.84 8.89 31.85
CA LEU A 94 -6.72 7.88 32.46
C LEU A 94 -6.19 7.24 33.74
N GLY A 95 -4.88 7.31 34.02
CA GLY A 95 -4.25 6.86 35.28
C GLY A 95 -4.25 5.34 35.52
N ASP A 96 -5.38 4.66 35.31
CA ASP A 96 -5.51 3.21 35.35
C ASP A 96 -5.92 2.70 33.97
N VAL A 97 -5.04 1.90 33.34
CA VAL A 97 -5.18 1.49 31.95
C VAL A 97 -5.34 -0.01 31.88
N GLU A 98 -6.48 -0.46 31.34
CA GLU A 98 -6.67 -1.87 31.06
C GLU A 98 -5.71 -2.34 29.95
N PRO A 99 -4.80 -3.29 30.21
CA PRO A 99 -3.80 -3.74 29.21
C PRO A 99 -4.41 -4.24 27.90
N ALA A 100 -5.63 -4.79 27.97
CA ALA A 100 -6.37 -5.25 26.79
C ALA A 100 -6.73 -4.09 25.84
N LEU A 101 -7.11 -2.93 26.38
CA LEU A 101 -7.43 -1.75 25.59
C LEU A 101 -6.19 -1.20 24.88
N PHE A 102 -5.04 -1.21 25.58
CA PHE A 102 -3.77 -0.78 25.00
C PHE A 102 -3.34 -1.66 23.83
N ALA A 103 -3.36 -2.98 24.01
CA ALA A 103 -3.03 -3.93 22.96
C ALA A 103 -3.96 -3.76 21.74
N GLY A 104 -5.25 -3.47 21.98
CA GLY A 104 -6.22 -3.14 20.94
C GLY A 104 -5.83 -1.90 20.14
N GLY A 105 -5.51 -0.79 20.83
CA GLY A 105 -5.07 0.46 20.18
C GLY A 105 -3.81 0.28 19.34
N LEU A 106 -2.78 -0.38 19.90
CA LEU A 106 -1.53 -0.65 19.18
C LEU A 106 -1.76 -1.45 17.90
N LYS A 107 -2.62 -2.48 17.95
CA LYS A 107 -2.97 -3.28 16.77
C LYS A 107 -3.55 -2.42 15.65
N MET A 108 -4.41 -1.44 15.97
CA MET A 108 -5.00 -0.56 14.96
C MET A 108 -3.95 0.35 14.31
N THR A 109 -3.02 0.89 15.11
CA THR A 109 -1.97 1.77 14.57
C THR A 109 -0.99 1.06 13.63
N LEU A 110 -0.80 -0.26 13.81
CA LEU A 110 0.05 -1.08 12.96
C LEU A 110 -0.56 -1.37 11.59
N LEU A 111 -1.87 -1.18 11.44
CA LEU A 111 -2.56 -1.48 10.19
C LEU A 111 -2.05 -0.60 9.04
N ALA A 112 -1.91 0.72 9.26
CA ALA A 112 -1.46 1.66 8.23
C ALA A 112 -0.02 1.39 7.72
N PRO A 113 0.99 1.17 8.59
CA PRO A 113 2.32 0.73 8.20
C PRO A 113 2.34 -0.58 7.42
N VAL A 114 1.49 -1.56 7.79
CA VAL A 114 1.44 -2.84 7.08
C VAL A 114 0.92 -2.65 5.65
N PHE A 115 -0.16 -1.88 5.46
CA PHE A 115 -0.68 -1.56 4.13
C PHE A 115 0.30 -0.70 3.31
N GLY A 116 0.93 0.29 3.93
CA GLY A 116 1.95 1.14 3.29
C GLY A 116 3.19 0.33 2.88
N GLY A 117 3.67 -0.54 3.76
CA GLY A 117 4.79 -1.45 3.50
C GLY A 117 4.51 -2.47 2.43
N PHE A 118 3.30 -3.04 2.41
CA PHE A 118 2.86 -3.93 1.33
C PHE A 118 2.84 -3.22 -0.03
N THR A 119 2.28 -2.01 -0.08
CA THR A 119 2.26 -1.17 -1.29
C THR A 119 3.68 -0.84 -1.76
N PHE A 120 4.57 -0.50 -0.83
CA PHE A 120 5.98 -0.23 -1.12
C PHE A 120 6.69 -1.44 -1.71
N LEU A 121 6.51 -2.62 -1.11
CA LEU A 121 7.15 -3.85 -1.56
C LEU A 121 6.75 -4.18 -2.99
N ILE A 122 5.46 -4.08 -3.31
CA ILE A 122 4.95 -4.31 -4.66
C ILE A 122 5.56 -3.32 -5.66
N GLY A 123 5.55 -2.02 -5.34
CA GLY A 123 6.15 -1.01 -6.21
C GLY A 123 7.64 -1.22 -6.42
N ARG A 124 8.37 -1.62 -5.38
CA ARG A 124 9.82 -1.86 -5.44
C ARG A 124 10.16 -3.10 -6.26
N MET A 125 9.44 -4.21 -6.04
CA MET A 125 9.61 -5.43 -6.82
C MET A 125 9.27 -5.21 -8.29
N ALA A 126 8.17 -4.51 -8.58
CA ALA A 126 7.77 -4.23 -9.96
C ALA A 126 8.80 -3.35 -10.68
N SER A 127 9.26 -2.26 -10.06
CA SER A 127 10.32 -1.42 -10.63
C SER A 127 11.61 -2.18 -10.92
N PHE A 128 11.99 -3.11 -10.03
CA PHE A 128 13.16 -3.96 -10.23
C PHE A 128 13.00 -4.88 -11.43
N ILE A 129 11.88 -5.62 -11.49
CA ILE A 129 11.57 -6.55 -12.60
C ILE A 129 11.50 -5.79 -13.93
N LEU A 130 10.86 -4.63 -13.95
CA LEU A 130 10.67 -3.88 -15.19
C LEU A 130 11.99 -3.32 -15.73
N ASN A 131 12.88 -2.83 -14.85
CA ASN A 131 14.24 -2.44 -15.24
C ASN A 131 15.05 -3.63 -15.77
N TRP A 132 14.92 -4.81 -15.13
CA TRP A 132 15.60 -6.03 -15.58
C TRP A 132 15.16 -6.42 -17.00
N ILE A 133 13.85 -6.46 -17.26
CA ILE A 133 13.30 -6.80 -18.58
C ILE A 133 13.77 -5.79 -19.63
N ARG A 134 13.74 -4.49 -19.35
CA ARG A 134 14.11 -3.48 -20.35
C ARG A 134 15.59 -3.53 -20.73
N ASN A 135 16.50 -3.75 -19.77
CA ASN A 135 17.92 -3.87 -20.08
C ASN A 135 18.18 -5.03 -21.06
N SER A 136 17.49 -6.16 -20.89
CA SER A 136 17.61 -7.30 -21.81
C SER A 136 17.11 -7.02 -23.24
N GLU A 137 16.13 -6.12 -23.41
CA GLU A 137 15.63 -5.73 -24.74
C GLU A 137 16.62 -4.80 -25.46
N LEU A 138 17.29 -3.90 -24.73
CA LEU A 138 18.29 -2.98 -25.29
C LEU A 138 19.50 -3.72 -25.87
N ASP A 139 19.96 -4.78 -25.19
CA ASP A 139 21.07 -5.62 -25.64
C ASP A 139 20.75 -6.41 -26.92
N ARG A 140 19.48 -6.82 -27.10
CA ARG A 140 19.05 -7.48 -28.33
C ARG A 140 19.06 -6.53 -29.53
N VAL A 141 18.56 -5.31 -29.36
CA VAL A 141 18.45 -4.33 -30.46
C VAL A 141 19.84 -3.87 -30.95
N SER A 142 20.83 -3.76 -30.06
CA SER A 142 22.20 -3.41 -30.45
C SER A 142 22.90 -4.52 -31.23
N SER A 143 22.69 -5.79 -30.87
CA SER A 143 23.27 -6.94 -31.57
C SER A 143 22.75 -7.16 -33.01
N LEU A 144 21.55 -6.67 -33.33
CA LEU A 144 20.94 -6.83 -34.67
C LEU A 144 21.40 -5.76 -35.68
N LYS A 145 22.16 -4.76 -35.22
CA LYS A 145 22.61 -3.62 -36.04
C LYS A 145 24.08 -3.70 -36.45
N THR A 146 24.75 -4.82 -36.15
CA THR A 146 26.15 -5.12 -36.51
C THR A 146 26.17 -6.22 -37.58
#